data_AF-A0A7V4KBW5-F1
#
_entry.id   AF-A0A7V4KBW5-F1
#
_cell.length_a   1.000
_cell.length_b   1.000
_cell.length_c   1.000
_cell.angle_alpha   90.00
_cell.angle_beta   90.00
_cell.angle_gamma   90.00
#
_symmetry.space_group_name_H-M   'P 1'
#
loop_
_entity.id
_entity.type
_entity.pdbx_description
1 polymer ?
#
loop_
_entity_poly.entity_id
_entity_poly.type
_entity_poly.pdbx_seq_one_letter_code
_entity_poly.pdbx_strand_id
1 'polypeptide(L)'
;MRFHGPKHCGELNSLFYESRAAIGSLGNHRKGLRVSADLITKEYCARGITFVISFDDVDFPDDFPYMPKIPADESPVDIEQILQFYERIKNRDIVKEMRDYAEKNLSW
;
A
#
# COMPACT_ATOMS: atom_id res chain seq x y z
N MET A 1 -5.86 15.12 -11.82
CA MET A 1 -6.02 14.73 -10.40
C MET A 1 -7.46 15.02 -10.00
N ARG A 2 -8.17 14.04 -9.43
CA ARG A 2 -9.58 14.17 -9.01
C ARG A 2 -9.66 13.95 -7.50
N PHE A 3 -10.25 14.89 -6.78
CA PHE A 3 -10.57 14.71 -5.37
C PHE A 3 -12.01 14.19 -5.26
N HIS A 4 -12.20 13.02 -4.65
CA HIS A 4 -13.51 12.36 -4.57
C HIS A 4 -14.32 12.75 -3.32
N GLY A 5 -13.72 13.49 -2.37
CA GLY A 5 -14.32 13.75 -1.07
C GLY A 5 -14.40 12.49 -0.18
N PRO A 6 -14.98 12.59 1.02
CA PRO A 6 -15.26 11.43 1.86
C PRO A 6 -16.21 10.47 1.14
N LYS A 7 -15.87 9.17 1.16
CA LYS A 7 -16.67 8.09 0.56
C LYS A 7 -16.86 6.97 1.56
N HIS A 8 -17.99 6.29 1.46
CA HIS A 8 -18.39 5.24 2.39
C HIS A 8 -18.92 4.02 1.64
N CYS A 9 -18.73 2.84 2.23
CA CYS A 9 -19.31 1.57 1.80
C CYS A 9 -19.19 1.34 0.27
N GLY A 10 -20.32 1.25 -0.44
CA GLY A 10 -20.35 0.92 -1.87
C GLY A 10 -19.61 1.92 -2.76
N GLU A 11 -19.64 3.21 -2.44
CA GLU A 11 -18.92 4.21 -3.22
C GLU A 11 -17.40 4.06 -3.05
N LEU A 12 -16.95 3.79 -1.83
CA LEU A 12 -15.54 3.54 -1.54
C LEU A 12 -15.08 2.22 -2.19
N ASN A 13 -15.90 1.18 -2.13
CA ASN A 13 -15.63 -0.10 -2.81
C ASN A 13 -15.45 0.08 -4.32
N SER A 14 -16.27 0.91 -4.95
CA SER A 14 -16.18 1.20 -6.39
C SER A 14 -14.82 1.80 -6.75
N LEU A 15 -14.32 2.74 -5.94
CA LEU A 15 -12.99 3.32 -6.13
C LEU A 15 -11.88 2.29 -5.97
N PHE A 16 -12.01 1.37 -5.01
CA PHE A 16 -11.04 0.28 -4.85
C PHE A 16 -11.01 -0.66 -6.06
N TYR A 17 -12.16 -0.98 -6.66
CA TYR A 17 -12.21 -1.85 -7.85
C TYR A 17 -11.52 -1.23 -9.07
N GLU A 18 -11.49 0.09 -9.16
CA GLU A 18 -10.79 0.83 -10.23
C GLU A 18 -9.30 1.05 -9.92
N SER A 19 -8.85 0.73 -8.70
CA SER A 19 -7.49 1.02 -8.22
C SER A 19 -6.59 -0.21 -8.30
N ARG A 20 -5.36 0.00 -8.78
CA ARG A 20 -4.32 -1.04 -8.83
C ARG A 20 -3.12 -0.74 -7.93
N ALA A 21 -3.03 0.51 -7.49
CA ALA A 21 -1.91 1.10 -6.79
C ALA A 21 -2.45 2.07 -5.73
N ALA A 22 -1.89 2.04 -4.53
CA ALA A 22 -2.24 2.96 -3.45
C ALA A 22 -0.99 3.55 -2.78
N ILE A 23 -1.21 4.59 -1.98
CA ILE A 23 -0.18 5.27 -1.20
C ILE A 23 -0.61 5.23 0.27
N GLY A 24 0.25 4.72 1.15
CA GLY A 24 0.10 4.82 2.60
C GLY A 24 0.58 6.17 3.13
N SER A 25 0.69 6.32 4.45
CA SER A 25 1.18 7.57 5.03
C SER A 25 2.67 7.77 4.71
N LEU A 26 3.00 8.77 3.89
CA LEU A 26 4.39 9.13 3.57
C LEU A 26 4.98 10.18 4.53
N GLY A 27 4.12 10.89 5.26
CA GLY A 27 4.50 12.01 6.13
C GLY A 27 4.77 11.64 7.58
N ASN A 28 4.77 10.35 7.94
CA ASN A 28 4.91 9.89 9.33
C ASN A 28 6.24 10.36 9.96
N HIS A 29 7.31 10.46 9.16
CA HIS A 29 8.63 10.92 9.59
C HIS A 29 8.61 12.34 10.20
N ARG A 30 7.74 13.24 9.73
CA ARG A 30 7.61 14.62 10.25
C ARG A 30 7.15 14.69 11.71
N LYS A 31 6.54 13.61 12.20
CA LYS A 31 6.08 13.46 13.59
C LYS A 31 6.97 12.52 14.40
N GLY A 32 8.11 12.09 13.86
CA GLY A 32 8.99 11.11 14.49
C GLY A 32 8.44 9.67 14.48
N LEU A 33 7.34 9.40 13.76
CA LEU A 33 6.75 8.08 13.66
C LEU A 33 7.44 7.30 12.53
N ARG A 34 8.17 6.24 12.89
CA ARG A 34 8.87 5.38 11.93
C ARG A 34 8.24 4.00 11.75
N VAL A 35 7.42 3.58 12.71
CA VAL A 35 6.76 2.28 12.75
C VAL A 35 5.26 2.52 12.86
N SER A 36 4.44 1.80 12.09
CA SER A 36 2.98 1.88 12.18
C SER A 36 2.32 0.53 11.87
N ALA A 37 1.02 0.46 12.10
CA ALA A 37 0.14 -0.67 11.81
C ALA A 37 -1.15 -0.11 11.20
N ASP A 38 -1.02 0.57 10.06
CA ASP A 38 -2.11 1.37 9.51
C ASP A 38 -3.22 0.45 9.01
N LEU A 39 -4.46 0.61 9.51
CA LEU A 39 -5.59 -0.24 9.07
C LEU A 39 -5.77 -0.23 7.54
N ILE A 40 -5.41 0.87 6.89
CA ILE A 40 -5.55 1.01 5.45
C ILE A 40 -4.58 0.12 4.66
N THR A 41 -3.37 -0.17 5.16
CA THR A 41 -2.43 -1.06 4.48
C THR A 41 -2.92 -2.50 4.49
N LYS A 42 -3.57 -2.92 5.59
CA LYS A 42 -4.29 -4.20 5.68
C LYS A 42 -5.43 -4.30 4.68
N GLU A 43 -6.23 -3.24 4.56
CA GLU A 43 -7.35 -3.17 3.60
C GLU A 43 -6.85 -3.26 2.15
N TYR A 44 -5.76 -2.55 1.82
CA TYR A 44 -5.13 -2.66 0.50
C TYR A 44 -4.65 -4.08 0.23
N CYS A 45 -3.99 -4.72 1.20
CA CYS A 45 -3.53 -6.10 1.09
C CYS A 45 -4.68 -7.09 0.87
N ALA A 46 -5.73 -7.01 1.68
CA ALA A 46 -6.91 -7.87 1.56
C ALA A 46 -7.62 -7.72 0.19
N ARG A 47 -7.50 -6.55 -0.45
CA ARG A 47 -8.07 -6.26 -1.77
C ARG A 47 -7.13 -6.53 -2.94
N GLY A 48 -5.88 -6.93 -2.68
CA GLY A 48 -4.91 -7.16 -3.76
C GLY A 48 -4.42 -5.88 -4.43
N ILE A 49 -4.44 -4.75 -3.73
CA ILE A 49 -3.97 -3.45 -4.21
C ILE A 49 -2.57 -3.23 -3.65
N THR A 50 -1.56 -3.12 -4.51
CA THR A 50 -0.19 -2.83 -4.07
C THR A 50 -0.09 -1.41 -3.52
N PHE A 51 0.80 -1.17 -2.54
CA PHE A 51 0.82 0.11 -1.85
C PHE A 51 2.22 0.56 -1.47
N VAL A 52 2.51 1.84 -1.67
CA VAL A 52 3.81 2.45 -1.35
C VAL A 52 3.76 3.05 0.06
N ILE A 53 4.77 2.81 0.88
CA ILE A 53 4.88 3.38 2.24
C ILE A 53 6.27 3.98 2.49
N SER A 54 6.39 4.80 3.54
CA SER A 54 7.67 5.36 3.99
C SER A 54 7.99 5.01 5.46
N PHE A 55 7.40 3.96 6.00
CA PHE A 55 7.55 3.55 7.40
C PHE A 55 7.69 2.03 7.50
N ASP A 56 8.04 1.52 8.67
CA ASP A 56 8.03 0.09 8.99
C ASP A 56 6.60 -0.31 9.38
N ASP A 57 5.93 -1.09 8.54
CA ASP A 57 4.62 -1.64 8.86
C ASP A 57 4.78 -2.99 9.55
N VAL A 58 4.44 -3.07 10.84
CA VAL A 58 4.70 -4.27 11.67
C VAL A 58 3.88 -5.48 11.28
N ASP A 59 2.82 -5.28 10.49
CA ASP A 59 1.95 -6.34 10.01
C ASP A 59 2.51 -7.02 8.75
N PHE A 60 3.61 -6.54 8.18
CA PHE A 60 4.23 -7.06 6.98
C PHE A 60 5.74 -7.30 7.19
N PRO A 61 6.33 -8.32 6.54
CA PRO A 61 7.77 -8.46 6.53
C PRO A 61 8.41 -7.33 5.70
N ASP A 62 9.65 -6.96 6.04
CA ASP A 62 10.40 -5.89 5.36
C ASP A 62 10.56 -6.12 3.85
N ASP A 63 10.59 -7.38 3.42
CA ASP A 63 10.74 -7.80 2.02
C ASP A 63 9.40 -8.14 1.34
N PHE A 64 8.26 -7.68 1.90
CA PHE A 64 6.95 -7.96 1.33
C PHE A 64 6.87 -7.49 -0.14
N PRO A 65 6.60 -8.39 -1.10
CA PRO A 65 6.85 -8.14 -2.52
C PRO A 65 5.88 -7.14 -3.18
N TYR A 66 4.87 -6.67 -2.44
CA TYR A 66 3.82 -5.79 -2.94
C TYR A 66 3.76 -4.43 -2.23
N MET A 67 4.73 -4.17 -1.35
CA MET A 67 4.81 -2.96 -0.51
C MET A 67 6.16 -2.26 -0.71
N PRO A 68 6.38 -1.60 -1.86
CA PRO A 68 7.60 -0.84 -2.08
C PRO A 68 7.74 0.25 -1.02
N LYS A 69 8.90 0.27 -0.35
CA LYS A 69 9.22 1.25 0.67
C LYS A 69 10.13 2.33 0.10
N ILE A 70 9.72 3.58 0.30
CA ILE A 70 10.49 4.76 -0.10
C ILE A 70 11.16 5.42 1.12
N PRO A 71 12.17 6.30 0.91
CA PRO A 71 12.77 7.05 2.01
C PRO A 71 11.76 7.84 2.83
N ALA A 72 11.98 7.85 4.15
CA ALA A 72 11.14 8.54 5.12
C ALA A 72 11.68 9.97 5.38
N ASP A 73 11.81 10.76 4.32
CA ASP A 73 12.39 12.09 4.36
C ASP A 73 11.68 13.08 3.40
N GLU A 74 12.26 14.27 3.24
CA GLU A 74 11.72 15.34 2.39
C GLU A 74 12.22 15.27 0.93
N SER A 75 12.93 14.19 0.56
CA SER A 75 13.35 14.01 -0.83
C SER A 75 12.14 13.73 -1.73
N PRO A 76 12.18 14.16 -3.01
CA PRO A 76 11.14 13.81 -3.96
C PRO A 76 11.01 12.30 -4.13
N VAL A 77 9.78 11.82 -4.24
CA VAL A 77 9.50 10.41 -4.54
C VAL A 77 10.00 10.07 -5.95
N ASP A 78 10.84 9.05 -6.06
CA ASP A 78 11.30 8.51 -7.34
C ASP A 78 10.19 7.68 -8.00
N ILE A 79 9.45 8.32 -8.91
CA ILE A 79 8.37 7.68 -9.65
C ILE A 79 8.89 6.59 -10.59
N GLU A 80 10.10 6.73 -11.13
CA GLU A 80 10.69 5.74 -12.04
C GLU A 80 10.96 4.43 -11.30
N GLN A 81 11.46 4.52 -10.06
CA GLN A 81 11.61 3.35 -9.19
C GLN A 81 10.27 2.64 -8.94
N ILE A 82 9.18 3.39 -8.74
CA ILE A 82 7.84 2.83 -8.53
C ILE A 82 7.36 2.12 -9.81
N LEU A 83 7.54 2.72 -10.99
CA LEU A 83 7.17 2.11 -12.27
C LEU A 83 7.94 0.80 -12.51
N GLN A 84 9.25 0.80 -12.27
CA GLN A 84 10.08 -0.40 -12.38
C GLN A 84 9.63 -1.50 -11.42
N PHE A 85 9.17 -1.14 -10.20
CA PHE A 85 8.56 -2.09 -9.29
C PHE A 85 7.32 -2.76 -9.90
N TYR A 86 6.40 -1.99 -10.49
CA TYR A 86 5.20 -2.54 -11.15
C TYR A 86 5.56 -3.46 -12.31
N GLU A 87 6.55 -3.09 -13.11
CA GLU A 87 7.03 -3.92 -14.22
C GLU A 87 7.58 -5.27 -13.76
N ARG A 88 8.21 -5.34 -12.59
CA ARG A 88 8.72 -6.60 -12.00
C ARG A 88 7.61 -7.54 -11.55
N ILE A 89 6.49 -6.99 -11.05
CA ILE A 89 5.42 -7.80 -10.47
C ILE A 89 4.25 -8.07 -11.43
N LYS A 90 4.22 -7.44 -12.61
CA LYS A 90 3.07 -7.48 -13.54
C LYS A 90 2.61 -8.88 -13.97
N ASN A 91 3.50 -9.87 -13.93
CA ASN A 91 3.21 -11.26 -14.31
C ASN A 91 2.81 -12.16 -13.13
N ARG A 92 2.73 -11.61 -11.91
CA ARG A 92 2.32 -12.35 -10.71
C ARG A 92 0.80 -12.33 -10.56
N ASP A 93 0.27 -13.30 -9.81
CA ASP A 93 -1.13 -13.29 -9.40
C ASP A 93 -1.30 -12.44 -8.13
N ILE A 94 -1.04 -11.13 -8.29
CA ILE A 94 -0.93 -10.16 -7.19
C ILE A 94 -2.14 -10.25 -6.25
N VAL A 95 -3.35 -10.30 -6.83
CA VAL A 95 -4.59 -10.29 -6.05
C VAL A 95 -4.70 -11.54 -5.19
N LYS A 96 -4.45 -12.71 -5.78
CA LYS A 96 -4.49 -13.97 -5.04
C LYS A 96 -3.41 -14.02 -3.97
N GLU A 97 -2.17 -13.69 -4.32
CA GLU A 97 -1.03 -13.79 -3.41
C GLU A 97 -1.16 -12.85 -2.20
N MET A 98 -1.61 -11.60 -2.41
CA MET A 98 -1.85 -10.65 -1.32
C MET A 98 -3.05 -11.08 -0.46
N ARG A 99 -4.13 -11.57 -1.08
CA ARG A 99 -5.29 -12.05 -0.32
C ARG A 99 -4.96 -13.29 0.52
N ASP A 100 -4.22 -14.24 -0.05
CA ASP A 100 -3.75 -15.43 0.68
C ASP A 100 -2.86 -15.03 1.86
N TYR A 101 -2.05 -13.96 1.73
CA TYR A 101 -1.27 -13.40 2.82
C TYR A 101 -2.16 -12.76 3.89
N ALA A 102 -3.11 -11.92 3.48
CA ALA A 102 -4.02 -11.23 4.38
C ALA A 102 -4.84 -12.20 5.22
N GLU A 103 -5.44 -13.23 4.61
CA GLU A 103 -6.25 -14.23 5.31
C GLU A 103 -5.46 -15.04 6.34
N LYS A 104 -4.15 -15.19 6.16
CA LYS A 104 -3.27 -15.95 7.06
C LYS A 104 -2.65 -15.12 8.18
N ASN A 105 -2.32 -13.86 7.90
CA ASN A 105 -1.45 -13.05 8.77
C ASN A 105 -2.14 -11.80 9.32
N LEU A 106 -3.17 -11.28 8.65
CA LEU A 106 -3.83 -10.03 9.00
C LEU A 106 -5.17 -10.35 9.67
N SER A 107 -5.15 -10.51 10.99
CA SER A 107 -6.37 -10.63 11.80
C SER A 107 -6.76 -9.31 12.47
N TRP A 108 -8.01 -9.29 12.96
CA TRP A 108 -8.52 -8.26 13.87
C TRP A 108 -7.89 -8.36 15.25
#